data_AF-A0A1S4AMW8-F1
#
_entry.id   AF-A0A1S4AMW8-F1
#
_cell.length_a   1.000
_cell.length_b   1.000
_cell.length_c   1.000
_cell.angle_alpha   90.00
_cell.angle_beta   90.00
_cell.angle_gamma   90.00
#
_symmetry.space_group_name_H-M   'P 1'
#
loop_
_entity.id
_entity.type
_entity.pdbx_description
1 polymer ?
#
loop_
_entity_poly.entity_id
_entity_poly.type
_entity_poly.pdbx_seq_one_letter_code
_entity_poly.pdbx_strand_id
1 'polypeptide(L)'
;MFKVREFNDKHTCPLNDKVYEQHQASNSLIGGMIRSKFTNHKRKYTPKDIIDDVKSDFGVDVSYMLAWRAKEKAINFLRGEPDDSYNKLPGYLYTLDMTYPGLHTRMVIMPLAYGIVDSENDAAWSWFFEQFNEAYGERENICIVSDRNESIIKSVSRVYPTVPHLAYIWHLWNNVYKKFKKSHSKLSEIYFSMAKAYTQDEFDSLMKNVEKVDIRMKEYLELAGYEKWARLYAPVVPSAEHLHMVNDEGRHYTVCLLEKKYSCRRFQVDELSCPHA
;
A
#
# COMPACT_ATOMS: atom_id res chain seq x y z
N MET A 1 25.68 -11.96 38.22
CA MET A 1 24.75 -10.84 38.02
C MET A 1 25.52 -9.55 38.33
N PHE A 2 25.81 -8.74 37.32
CA PHE A 2 26.48 -7.46 37.53
C PHE A 2 25.45 -6.42 37.98
N LYS A 3 25.80 -5.64 39.00
CA LYS A 3 24.95 -4.57 39.55
C LYS A 3 25.82 -3.33 39.65
N VAL A 4 25.46 -2.29 38.91
CA VAL A 4 26.13 -0.99 38.98
C VAL A 4 25.86 -0.40 40.36
N ARG A 5 26.92 -0.10 41.11
CA ARG A 5 26.82 0.38 42.50
C ARG A 5 26.99 1.88 42.64
N GLU A 6 27.64 2.52 41.67
CA GLU A 6 27.96 3.94 41.71
C GLU A 6 28.08 4.47 40.28
N PHE A 7 27.57 5.68 40.04
CA PHE A 7 27.69 6.42 38.79
C PHE A 7 28.31 7.77 39.12
N ASN A 8 29.47 8.06 38.51
CA ASN A 8 30.15 9.34 38.65
C ASN A 8 29.95 10.14 37.36
N ASP A 9 29.31 11.31 37.47
CA ASP A 9 29.00 12.17 36.33
C ASP A 9 30.16 13.08 35.91
N LYS A 10 31.22 13.17 36.72
CA LYS A 10 32.40 13.99 36.44
C LYS A 10 33.46 13.14 35.75
N HIS A 11 33.57 13.32 34.44
CA HIS A 11 34.59 12.68 33.64
C HIS A 11 35.90 13.47 33.71
N THR A 12 36.90 12.93 34.40
CA THR A 12 38.25 13.51 34.53
C THR A 12 39.30 12.85 33.64
N CYS A 13 38.90 12.03 32.66
CA CYS A 13 39.90 11.33 31.84
C CYS A 13 40.66 12.33 30.94
N PRO A 14 42.00 12.21 30.85
CA PRO A 14 42.79 13.05 29.97
C PRO A 14 42.38 12.86 28.50
N LEU A 15 42.05 13.94 27.80
CA LEU A 15 41.69 13.93 26.37
C LEU A 15 42.81 13.38 25.45
N ASN A 16 44.04 13.24 25.95
CA ASN A 16 45.23 12.94 25.15
C ASN A 16 45.86 11.55 25.41
N ASP A 17 45.26 10.72 26.27
CA ASP A 17 45.74 9.35 26.39
C ASP A 17 45.25 8.55 25.17
N LYS A 18 46.21 8.14 24.33
CA LYS A 18 46.04 7.30 23.12
C LYS A 18 45.46 5.90 23.39
N VAL A 19 44.72 5.71 24.48
CA VAL A 19 44.07 4.46 24.88
C VAL A 19 42.80 4.21 24.05
N TYR A 20 42.23 5.25 23.43
CA TYR A 20 41.06 5.13 22.54
C TYR A 20 41.32 5.78 21.17
N GLU A 21 42.19 5.19 20.34
CA GLU A 21 42.33 5.59 18.93
C GLU A 21 41.05 5.34 18.09
N GLN A 22 40.00 4.76 18.70
CA GLN A 22 38.69 4.57 18.08
C GLN A 22 37.63 5.45 18.75
N HIS A 23 37.57 6.73 18.38
CA HIS A 23 36.42 7.62 18.62
C HIS A 23 35.19 7.22 17.78
N GLN A 24 34.84 5.93 17.76
CA GLN A 24 33.79 5.43 16.87
C GLN A 24 32.44 5.57 17.57
N ALA A 25 31.83 6.75 17.46
CA ALA A 25 30.42 6.93 17.80
C ALA A 25 29.59 5.94 16.98
N SER A 26 28.77 5.12 17.65
CA SER A 26 27.96 4.12 16.96
C SER A 26 26.83 4.79 16.16
N ASN A 27 26.39 4.15 15.07
CA ASN A 27 25.23 4.62 14.30
C ASN A 27 23.97 4.72 15.17
N SER A 28 23.83 3.87 16.18
CA SER A 28 22.70 3.89 17.12
C SER A 28 22.74 5.11 18.03
N LEU A 29 23.92 5.48 18.53
CA LEU A 29 24.09 6.65 19.40
C LEU A 29 23.80 7.93 18.60
N ILE A 30 24.45 8.10 17.45
CA ILE A 30 24.24 9.25 16.56
C ILE A 30 22.78 9.29 16.14
N GLY A 31 22.20 8.15 15.74
CA GLY A 31 20.80 8.04 15.32
C GLY A 31 19.81 8.49 16.39
N GLY A 32 20.07 8.15 17.67
CA GLY A 32 19.27 8.64 18.80
C GLY A 32 19.33 10.15 18.97
N MET A 33 20.53 10.74 18.83
CA MET A 33 20.74 12.18 18.99
C MET A 33 20.08 13.01 17.88
N ILE A 34 20.18 12.54 16.63
CA ILE A 34 19.64 13.26 15.47
C ILE A 34 18.16 12.96 15.20
N ARG A 35 17.54 12.02 15.93
CA ARG A 35 16.14 11.60 15.73
C ARG A 35 15.16 12.77 15.65
N SER A 36 15.33 13.77 16.52
CA SER A 36 14.44 14.95 16.58
C SER A 36 14.48 15.78 15.29
N LYS A 37 15.61 15.78 14.57
CA LYS A 37 15.79 16.52 13.31
C LYS A 37 14.93 15.94 12.18
N PHE A 38 14.44 14.70 12.31
CA PHE A 38 13.59 14.01 11.34
C PHE A 38 12.08 14.10 11.64
N THR A 39 11.67 14.85 12.67
CA THR A 39 10.24 15.04 13.01
C THR A 39 9.50 15.85 11.92
N ASN A 40 10.16 16.84 11.33
CA ASN A 40 9.62 17.63 10.22
C ASN A 40 9.98 16.99 8.88
N HIS A 41 9.00 16.32 8.24
CA HIS A 41 9.16 15.65 6.95
C HIS A 41 9.57 16.59 5.79
N LYS A 42 9.33 17.91 5.90
CA LYS A 42 9.67 18.88 4.85
C LYS A 42 11.14 19.25 4.83
N ARG A 43 11.86 19.07 5.95
CA ARG A 43 13.28 19.42 6.04
C ARG A 43 14.11 18.27 5.49
N LYS A 44 14.82 18.50 4.39
CA LYS A 44 15.84 17.57 3.89
C LYS A 44 17.03 17.62 4.84
N TYR A 45 17.34 16.49 5.47
CA TYR A 45 18.50 16.32 6.34
C TYR A 45 19.36 15.17 5.78
N THR A 46 20.50 15.54 5.23
CA THR A 46 21.38 14.67 4.43
C THR A 46 22.48 14.06 5.29
N PRO A 47 23.13 12.96 4.85
CA PRO A 47 24.29 12.43 5.55
C PRO A 47 25.41 13.46 5.73
N LYS A 48 25.55 14.43 4.82
CA LYS A 48 26.52 15.51 4.95
C LYS A 48 26.17 16.47 6.09
N ASP A 49 24.91 16.88 6.17
CA ASP A 49 24.42 17.72 7.28
C ASP A 49 24.61 17.01 8.64
N ILE A 50 24.47 15.67 8.67
CA ILE A 50 24.73 14.87 9.89
C ILE A 50 26.21 14.90 10.27
N ILE A 51 27.13 14.80 9.30
CA ILE A 51 28.56 14.87 9.57
C ILE A 51 28.91 16.26 10.13
N ASP A 52 28.40 17.31 9.51
CA ASP A 52 28.68 18.70 9.89
C ASP A 52 28.10 18.99 11.30
N ASP A 53 26.85 18.61 11.56
CA ASP A 53 26.20 18.78 12.87
C ASP A 53 26.92 17.97 13.94
N VAL A 54 27.28 16.70 13.69
CA VAL A 54 27.97 15.87 14.69
C VAL A 54 29.36 16.41 15.00
N LYS A 55 30.07 16.93 13.98
CA LYS A 55 31.37 17.57 14.17
C LYS A 55 31.26 18.87 14.95
N SER A 56 30.25 19.69 14.67
CA SER A 56 30.02 20.97 15.35
C SER A 56 29.56 20.78 16.80
N ASP A 57 28.59 19.90 17.03
CA ASP A 57 27.94 19.75 18.34
C ASP A 57 28.78 18.89 19.30
N PHE A 58 29.57 17.94 18.77
CA PHE A 58 30.27 16.93 19.59
C PHE A 58 31.76 16.78 19.29
N GLY A 59 32.29 17.46 18.27
CA GLY A 59 33.71 17.38 17.88
C GLY A 59 34.12 16.06 17.21
N VAL A 60 33.17 15.14 16.96
CA VAL A 60 33.42 13.79 16.46
C VAL A 60 33.44 13.77 14.93
N ASP A 61 34.49 13.17 14.34
CA ASP A 61 34.56 12.92 12.90
C ASP A 61 33.75 11.68 12.53
N VAL A 62 32.82 11.83 11.59
CA VAL A 62 31.91 10.77 11.14
C VAL A 62 32.12 10.51 9.65
N SER A 63 32.28 9.24 9.28
CA SER A 63 32.33 8.86 7.88
C SER A 63 30.95 8.95 7.23
N TYR A 64 30.91 9.16 5.92
CA TYR A 64 29.65 9.21 5.17
C TYR A 64 28.78 7.97 5.38
N MET A 65 29.38 6.77 5.34
CA MET A 65 28.66 5.52 5.56
C MET A 65 28.09 5.41 6.97
N LEU A 66 28.81 5.90 7.98
CA LEU A 66 28.34 5.91 9.36
C LEU A 66 27.19 6.91 9.55
N ALA A 67 27.27 8.10 8.94
CA ALA A 67 26.20 9.09 8.94
C ALA A 67 24.94 8.57 8.22
N TRP A 68 25.10 7.86 7.11
CA TRP A 68 24.00 7.24 6.38
C TRP A 68 23.31 6.15 7.24
N ARG A 69 24.06 5.24 7.85
CA ARG A 69 23.50 4.23 8.76
C ARG A 69 22.86 4.84 10.01
N ALA A 70 23.43 5.92 10.54
CA ALA A 70 22.85 6.64 11.68
C ALA A 70 21.53 7.31 11.32
N LYS A 71 21.42 7.85 10.10
CA LYS A 71 20.16 8.36 9.55
C LYS A 71 19.09 7.27 9.48
N GLU A 72 19.42 6.09 8.97
CA GLU A 72 18.47 4.96 8.94
C GLU A 72 18.00 4.59 10.36
N LYS A 73 18.92 4.50 11.32
CA LYS A 73 18.56 4.23 12.72
C LYS A 73 17.69 5.32 13.34
N ALA A 74 17.98 6.59 13.06
CA ALA A 74 17.15 7.71 13.51
C ALA A 74 15.71 7.61 13.00
N ILE A 75 15.54 7.23 11.73
CA ILE A 75 14.24 7.04 11.09
C ILE A 75 13.52 5.85 11.73
N ASN A 76 14.18 4.71 11.91
CA ASN A 76 13.59 3.53 12.55
C ASN A 76 13.17 3.83 14.00
N PHE A 77 13.99 4.55 14.78
CA PHE A 77 13.58 4.97 16.12
C PHE A 77 12.36 5.89 16.12
N LEU A 78 12.21 6.74 15.10
CA LEU A 78 11.08 7.66 15.00
C LEU A 78 9.80 6.96 14.55
N ARG A 79 9.88 6.08 13.54
CA ARG A 79 8.73 5.55 12.81
C ARG A 79 8.43 4.08 13.09
N GLY A 80 9.32 3.37 13.78
CA GLY A 80 9.30 1.92 13.89
C GLY A 80 9.92 1.25 12.67
N GLU A 81 10.05 -0.07 12.72
CA GLU A 81 10.42 -0.87 11.55
C GLU A 81 9.19 -1.13 10.66
N PRO A 82 9.37 -1.41 9.36
CA PRO A 82 8.24 -1.78 8.49
C PRO A 82 7.39 -2.90 9.08
N ASP A 83 8.02 -3.90 9.69
CA ASP A 83 7.35 -5.03 10.36
C ASP A 83 6.44 -4.59 11.52
N ASP A 84 6.84 -3.55 12.29
CA ASP A 84 6.01 -2.98 13.36
C ASP A 84 4.72 -2.33 12.82
N SER A 85 4.74 -1.87 11.57
CA SER A 85 3.57 -1.31 10.91
C SER A 85 2.59 -2.40 10.50
N TYR A 86 3.08 -3.54 10.00
CA TYR A 86 2.24 -4.70 9.68
C TYR A 86 1.58 -5.30 10.94
N ASN A 87 2.25 -5.25 12.10
CA ASN A 87 1.66 -5.68 13.38
C ASN A 87 0.42 -4.86 13.81
N LYS A 88 0.17 -3.69 13.19
CA LYS A 88 -1.02 -2.87 13.44
C LYS A 88 -2.21 -3.23 12.54
N LEU A 89 -1.98 -3.98 11.47
CA LEU A 89 -3.00 -4.40 10.52
C LEU A 89 -4.17 -5.17 11.19
N PRO A 90 -3.92 -6.11 12.14
CA PRO A 90 -5.01 -6.80 12.84
C PRO A 90 -5.90 -5.84 13.66
N GLY A 91 -5.32 -4.83 14.29
CA GLY A 91 -6.08 -3.82 15.03
C GLY A 91 -6.92 -2.92 14.11
N TYR A 92 -6.37 -2.56 12.95
CA TYR A 92 -7.12 -1.84 11.91
C TYR A 92 -8.29 -2.67 11.37
N LEU A 93 -8.05 -3.95 11.06
CA LEU A 93 -9.07 -4.90 10.62
C LEU A 93 -10.19 -5.05 11.66
N TYR A 94 -9.84 -5.20 12.94
CA TYR A 94 -10.80 -5.25 14.03
C TYR A 94 -11.65 -3.97 14.10
N THR A 95 -11.02 -2.80 13.94
CA THR A 95 -11.73 -1.52 13.95
C THR A 95 -12.67 -1.38 12.75
N LEU A 96 -12.25 -1.85 11.57
CA LEU A 96 -13.11 -1.89 10.39
C LEU A 96 -14.32 -2.80 10.59
N ASP A 97 -14.14 -3.97 11.23
CA ASP A 97 -15.23 -4.89 11.53
C ASP A 97 -16.27 -4.27 12.48
N MET A 98 -15.77 -3.66 13.56
CA MET A 98 -16.62 -2.99 14.55
C MET A 98 -17.38 -1.79 13.98
N THR A 99 -16.77 -1.07 13.03
CA THR A 99 -17.36 0.16 12.44
C THR A 99 -18.36 -0.19 11.35
N TYR A 100 -18.14 -1.27 10.60
CA TYR A 100 -18.99 -1.71 9.50
C TYR A 100 -19.41 -3.18 9.69
N PRO A 101 -20.31 -3.47 10.66
CA PRO A 101 -20.78 -4.83 10.92
C PRO A 101 -21.40 -5.43 9.65
N GLY A 102 -20.83 -6.53 9.15
CA GLY A 102 -21.27 -7.19 7.92
C GLY A 102 -20.41 -6.92 6.68
N LEU A 103 -19.31 -6.16 6.80
CA LEU A 103 -18.27 -6.07 5.77
C LEU A 103 -17.69 -7.47 5.45
N HIS A 104 -17.49 -8.29 6.49
CA HIS A 104 -16.87 -9.62 6.43
C HIS A 104 -17.75 -10.68 5.74
N THR A 105 -19.07 -10.54 5.78
CA THR A 105 -20.01 -11.50 5.16
C THR A 105 -20.32 -11.21 3.70
N ARG A 106 -19.87 -10.06 3.16
CA ARG A 106 -20.19 -9.64 1.78
C ARG A 106 -18.98 -9.36 0.89
N MET A 107 -17.76 -9.22 1.41
CA MET A 107 -16.63 -8.77 0.59
C MET A 107 -15.39 -9.66 0.72
N VAL A 108 -14.97 -10.19 -0.43
CA VAL A 108 -13.64 -10.76 -0.71
C VAL A 108 -12.63 -9.61 -0.84
N ILE A 109 -12.55 -8.71 0.15
CA ILE A 109 -11.56 -7.62 0.18
C ILE A 109 -10.75 -7.74 1.47
N MET A 110 -9.49 -8.10 1.31
CA MET A 110 -8.51 -8.16 2.39
C MET A 110 -7.54 -6.99 2.23
N PRO A 111 -7.46 -6.05 3.20
CA PRO A 111 -6.44 -5.01 3.16
C PRO A 111 -5.06 -5.66 3.30
N LEU A 112 -4.18 -5.39 2.34
CA LEU A 112 -2.83 -5.95 2.30
C LEU A 112 -1.78 -5.00 2.90
N ALA A 113 -2.01 -3.69 2.79
CA ALA A 113 -1.12 -2.66 3.30
C ALA A 113 -1.89 -1.35 3.54
N TYR A 114 -1.34 -0.49 4.37
CA TYR A 114 -1.79 0.89 4.55
C TYR A 114 -0.56 1.81 4.68
N GLY A 115 -0.68 3.05 4.23
CA GLY A 115 0.39 4.05 4.30
C GLY A 115 -0.12 5.34 4.91
N ILE A 116 0.66 5.92 5.82
CA ILE A 116 0.42 7.27 6.36
C ILE A 116 1.44 8.20 5.74
N VAL A 117 0.96 9.11 4.90
CA VAL A 117 1.79 10.06 4.12
C VAL A 117 1.38 11.49 4.43
N ASP A 118 2.26 12.43 4.12
CA ASP A 118 2.05 13.86 4.37
C ASP A 118 1.03 14.50 3.41
N SER A 119 0.91 13.99 2.19
CA SER A 119 -0.07 14.42 1.18
C SER A 119 -0.16 13.45 0.01
N GLU A 120 -1.23 13.54 -0.78
CA GLU A 120 -1.40 12.79 -2.03
C GLU A 120 -0.55 13.44 -3.15
N ASN A 121 0.73 13.08 -3.24
CA ASN A 121 1.66 13.61 -4.23
C ASN A 121 2.51 12.49 -4.88
N ASP A 122 3.28 12.87 -5.91
CA ASP A 122 4.14 11.93 -6.66
C ASP A 122 5.10 11.14 -5.75
N ALA A 123 5.72 11.80 -4.76
CA ALA A 123 6.69 11.17 -3.86
C ALA A 123 6.03 10.18 -2.89
N ALA A 124 4.85 10.53 -2.37
CA ALA A 124 4.09 9.69 -1.45
C ALA A 124 3.60 8.39 -2.12
N TRP A 125 3.00 8.50 -3.31
CA TRP A 125 2.54 7.34 -4.06
C TRP A 125 3.70 6.47 -4.56
N SER A 126 4.77 7.11 -5.02
CA SER A 126 6.02 6.46 -5.40
C SER A 126 6.56 5.57 -4.28
N TRP A 127 6.72 6.16 -3.09
CA TRP A 127 7.19 5.45 -1.91
C TRP A 127 6.24 4.31 -1.52
N PHE A 128 4.92 4.56 -1.49
CA PHE A 128 3.94 3.54 -1.11
C PHE A 128 4.02 2.30 -2.02
N PHE A 129 4.03 2.49 -3.34
CA PHE A 129 4.10 1.37 -4.28
C PHE A 129 5.46 0.66 -4.25
N GLU A 130 6.56 1.39 -4.06
CA GLU A 130 7.89 0.79 -3.88
C GLU A 130 7.93 -0.14 -2.66
N GLN A 131 7.43 0.34 -1.51
CA GLN A 131 7.36 -0.45 -0.28
C GLN A 131 6.40 -1.63 -0.40
N PHE A 132 5.27 -1.44 -1.08
CA PHE A 132 4.34 -2.53 -1.36
C PHE A 132 4.98 -3.59 -2.26
N ASN A 133 5.73 -3.19 -3.29
CA ASN A 133 6.43 -4.12 -4.17
C ASN A 133 7.54 -4.88 -3.44
N GLU A 134 8.31 -4.19 -2.59
CA GLU A 134 9.36 -4.80 -1.78
C GLU A 134 8.80 -5.87 -0.82
N ALA A 135 7.65 -5.61 -0.20
CA ALA A 135 7.04 -6.52 0.75
C ALA A 135 6.24 -7.66 0.10
N TYR A 136 5.44 -7.37 -0.93
CA TYR A 136 4.49 -8.32 -1.52
C TYR A 136 5.02 -9.00 -2.80
N GLY A 137 5.87 -8.30 -3.54
CA GLY A 137 6.38 -8.68 -4.85
C GLY A 137 5.33 -8.59 -5.97
N GLU A 138 5.81 -8.57 -7.22
CA GLU A 138 4.97 -8.82 -8.39
C GLU A 138 4.63 -10.31 -8.48
N ARG A 139 3.37 -10.62 -8.82
CA ARG A 139 2.85 -11.99 -8.91
C ARG A 139 2.03 -12.15 -10.18
N GLU A 140 1.96 -13.38 -10.69
CA GLU A 140 1.05 -13.69 -11.80
C GLU A 140 -0.40 -13.31 -11.42
N ASN A 141 -1.13 -12.81 -12.42
CA ASN A 141 -2.54 -12.39 -12.28
C ASN A 141 -2.79 -11.22 -11.32
N ILE A 142 -1.77 -10.39 -11.03
CA ILE A 142 -1.98 -9.11 -10.35
C ILE A 142 -2.54 -8.06 -11.32
N CYS A 143 -3.49 -7.26 -10.83
CA CYS A 143 -3.97 -6.05 -11.51
C CYS A 143 -4.16 -4.95 -10.47
N ILE A 144 -3.73 -3.74 -10.83
CA ILE A 144 -3.90 -2.57 -10.00
C ILE A 144 -5.15 -1.83 -10.49
N VAL A 145 -6.09 -1.60 -9.59
CA VAL A 145 -7.28 -0.78 -9.85
C VAL A 145 -7.27 0.41 -8.91
N SER A 146 -7.24 1.63 -9.44
CA SER A 146 -7.16 2.83 -8.61
C SER A 146 -7.88 4.03 -9.22
N ASP A 147 -7.89 5.16 -8.50
CA ASP A 147 -8.32 6.44 -9.06
C ASP A 147 -7.39 6.86 -10.22
N ARG A 148 -7.91 7.65 -11.17
CA ARG A 148 -7.19 8.24 -12.29
C ARG A 148 -6.36 9.47 -11.89
N ASN A 149 -5.88 9.51 -10.65
CA ASN A 149 -4.96 10.54 -10.19
C ASN A 149 -3.62 10.38 -10.91
N GLU A 150 -3.10 11.49 -11.45
CA GLU A 150 -1.88 11.47 -12.27
C GLU A 150 -0.64 10.98 -11.49
N SER A 151 -0.54 11.32 -10.20
CA SER A 151 0.54 10.84 -9.32
C SER A 151 0.48 9.34 -9.10
N ILE A 152 -0.73 8.77 -9.00
CA ILE A 152 -0.92 7.31 -8.89
C ILE A 152 -0.51 6.64 -10.19
N ILE A 153 -1.00 7.13 -11.34
CA ILE A 153 -0.66 6.57 -12.66
C ILE A 153 0.86 6.59 -12.90
N LYS A 154 1.53 7.72 -12.61
CA LYS A 154 2.99 7.83 -12.73
C LYS A 154 3.72 6.82 -11.85
N SER A 155 3.28 6.69 -10.60
CA SER A 155 3.92 5.79 -9.63
C SER A 155 3.74 4.32 -10.01
N VAL A 156 2.52 3.92 -10.40
CA VAL A 156 2.22 2.56 -10.86
C VAL A 156 3.03 2.21 -12.11
N SER A 157 3.03 3.06 -13.14
CA SER A 157 3.79 2.82 -14.38
C SER A 157 5.30 2.68 -14.15
N ARG A 158 5.83 3.30 -13.09
CA ARG A 158 7.25 3.23 -12.73
C ARG A 158 7.59 1.99 -11.92
N VAL A 159 6.75 1.62 -10.95
CA VAL A 159 7.02 0.49 -10.05
C VAL A 159 6.57 -0.85 -10.66
N TYR A 160 5.48 -0.83 -11.42
CA TYR A 160 4.85 -1.99 -12.03
C TYR A 160 4.61 -1.80 -13.54
N PRO A 161 5.67 -1.67 -14.36
CA PRO A 161 5.55 -1.34 -15.79
C PRO A 161 4.81 -2.41 -16.61
N THR A 162 4.81 -3.66 -16.14
CA THR A 162 4.18 -4.83 -16.77
C THR A 162 2.80 -5.16 -16.22
N VAL A 163 2.43 -4.60 -15.06
CA VAL A 163 1.16 -4.91 -14.41
C VAL A 163 0.03 -4.11 -15.03
N PRO A 164 -1.09 -4.74 -15.39
CA PRO A 164 -2.28 -4.06 -15.84
C PRO A 164 -2.79 -3.05 -14.81
N HIS A 165 -2.89 -1.79 -15.22
CA HIS A 165 -3.45 -0.71 -14.41
C HIS A 165 -4.79 -0.23 -14.99
N LEU A 166 -5.86 -0.46 -14.22
CA LEU A 166 -7.24 -0.08 -14.55
C LEU A 166 -7.73 1.07 -13.66
N ALA A 167 -8.63 1.87 -14.20
CA ALA A 167 -9.39 2.88 -13.50
C ALA A 167 -10.57 2.25 -12.75
N TYR A 168 -10.74 2.67 -11.49
CA TYR A 168 -11.90 2.26 -10.70
C TYR A 168 -13.18 2.86 -11.27
N ILE A 169 -14.14 1.99 -11.61
CA ILE A 169 -15.37 2.34 -12.34
C ILE A 169 -16.23 3.39 -11.61
N TRP A 170 -16.23 3.41 -10.28
CA TRP A 170 -16.97 4.42 -9.52
C TRP A 170 -16.31 5.80 -9.58
N HIS A 171 -14.97 5.88 -9.58
CA HIS A 171 -14.28 7.15 -9.76
C HIS A 171 -14.51 7.69 -11.18
N LEU A 172 -14.46 6.82 -12.19
CA LEU A 172 -14.82 7.19 -13.55
C LEU A 172 -16.29 7.65 -13.65
N TRP A 173 -17.21 6.94 -13.00
CA TRP A 173 -18.61 7.36 -12.90
C TRP A 173 -18.77 8.71 -12.23
N ASN A 174 -18.05 9.01 -11.16
CA ASN A 174 -18.12 10.31 -10.49
C ASN A 174 -17.73 11.46 -11.43
N ASN A 175 -16.75 11.24 -12.30
CA ASN A 175 -16.38 12.21 -13.35
C ASN A 175 -17.49 12.37 -14.38
N VAL A 176 -18.10 11.27 -14.82
CA VAL A 176 -19.27 11.26 -15.72
C VAL A 176 -20.44 12.00 -15.08
N TYR A 177 -20.77 11.70 -13.82
CA TYR A 177 -21.84 12.32 -13.04
C TYR A 177 -21.70 13.84 -12.99
N LYS A 178 -20.48 14.33 -12.68
CA LYS A 178 -20.18 15.77 -12.63
C LYS A 178 -20.28 16.45 -14.00
N LYS A 179 -19.83 15.78 -15.07
CA LYS A 179 -19.76 16.33 -16.43
C LYS A 179 -21.11 16.30 -17.15
N PHE A 180 -21.89 15.23 -16.98
CA PHE A 180 -23.13 14.96 -17.73
C PHE A 180 -24.37 15.10 -16.85
N LYS A 181 -24.58 16.28 -16.25
CA LYS A 181 -25.62 16.57 -15.25
C LYS A 181 -27.06 16.22 -15.64
N LYS A 182 -27.40 16.22 -16.94
CA LYS A 182 -28.77 15.94 -17.41
C LYS A 182 -29.00 14.46 -17.73
N SER A 183 -27.96 13.76 -18.18
CA SER A 183 -28.08 12.43 -18.78
C SER A 183 -27.66 11.32 -17.81
N HIS A 184 -26.83 11.62 -16.80
CA HIS A 184 -26.25 10.61 -15.91
C HIS A 184 -27.30 9.79 -15.15
N SER A 185 -28.43 10.38 -14.76
CA SER A 185 -29.45 9.66 -13.97
C SER A 185 -30.05 8.48 -14.73
N LYS A 186 -30.23 8.63 -16.05
CA LYS A 186 -30.73 7.58 -16.93
C LYS A 186 -29.66 6.56 -17.35
N LEU A 187 -28.39 6.91 -17.17
CA LEU A 187 -27.24 6.13 -17.68
C LEU A 187 -26.46 5.42 -16.58
N SER A 188 -26.77 5.63 -15.30
CA SER A 188 -26.02 5.02 -14.19
C SER A 188 -26.04 3.49 -14.25
N GLU A 189 -27.22 2.90 -14.36
CA GLU A 189 -27.36 1.45 -14.44
C GLU A 189 -26.70 0.89 -15.70
N ILE A 190 -26.94 1.54 -16.85
CA ILE A 190 -26.34 1.16 -18.13
C ILE A 190 -24.81 1.18 -18.05
N TYR A 191 -24.24 2.23 -17.46
CA TYR A 191 -22.80 2.37 -17.30
C TYR A 191 -22.21 1.25 -16.44
N PHE A 192 -22.79 0.97 -15.26
CA PHE A 192 -22.25 -0.05 -14.38
C PHE A 192 -22.43 -1.48 -14.92
N SER A 193 -23.53 -1.75 -15.64
CA SER A 193 -23.70 -3.02 -16.36
C SER A 193 -22.68 -3.14 -17.49
N MET A 194 -22.48 -2.09 -18.27
CA MET A 194 -21.52 -2.05 -19.38
C MET A 194 -20.08 -2.23 -18.89
N ALA A 195 -19.69 -1.57 -17.80
CA ALA A 195 -18.36 -1.71 -17.23
C ALA A 195 -18.07 -3.13 -16.70
N LYS A 196 -19.12 -3.90 -16.37
CA LYS A 196 -19.03 -5.27 -15.86
C LYS A 196 -19.34 -6.34 -16.91
N ALA A 197 -19.69 -5.95 -18.13
CA ALA A 197 -20.04 -6.87 -19.22
C ALA A 197 -18.88 -7.84 -19.52
N TYR A 198 -19.24 -9.09 -19.81
CA TYR A 198 -18.28 -10.16 -20.11
C TYR A 198 -18.11 -10.42 -21.60
N THR A 199 -19.06 -9.98 -22.43
CA THR A 199 -19.04 -10.22 -23.88
C THR A 199 -19.04 -8.92 -24.67
N GLN A 200 -18.43 -8.95 -25.85
CA GLN A 200 -18.41 -7.80 -26.76
C GLN A 200 -19.84 -7.42 -27.18
N ASP A 201 -20.71 -8.40 -27.44
CA ASP A 201 -22.10 -8.15 -27.85
C ASP A 201 -22.91 -7.40 -26.78
N GLU A 202 -22.76 -7.79 -25.51
CA GLU A 202 -23.41 -7.12 -24.39
C GLU A 202 -22.87 -5.69 -24.23
N PHE A 203 -21.55 -5.52 -24.27
CA PHE A 203 -20.89 -4.22 -24.18
C PHE A 203 -21.35 -3.27 -25.29
N ASP A 204 -21.33 -3.74 -26.55
CA ASP A 204 -21.72 -2.94 -27.72
C ASP A 204 -23.20 -2.56 -27.70
N SER A 205 -24.06 -3.48 -27.26
CA SER A 205 -25.49 -3.22 -27.09
C SER A 205 -25.75 -2.12 -26.06
N LEU A 206 -25.08 -2.19 -24.91
CA LEU A 206 -25.18 -1.17 -23.86
C LEU A 206 -24.57 0.16 -24.31
N MET A 207 -23.45 0.15 -25.03
CA MET A 207 -22.82 1.35 -25.57
C MET A 207 -23.73 2.06 -26.60
N LYS A 208 -24.43 1.31 -27.45
CA LYS A 208 -25.46 1.89 -28.34
C LYS A 208 -26.59 2.57 -27.56
N ASN A 209 -26.94 2.06 -26.38
CA ASN A 209 -27.93 2.71 -25.52
C ASN A 209 -27.39 4.01 -24.91
N VAL A 210 -26.11 4.04 -24.49
CA VAL A 210 -25.43 5.27 -24.06
C VAL A 210 -25.45 6.31 -25.18
N GLU A 211 -25.10 5.91 -26.41
CA GLU A 211 -25.08 6.79 -27.59
C GLU A 211 -26.44 7.43 -27.89
N LYS A 212 -27.51 6.63 -27.83
CA LYS A 212 -28.88 7.11 -28.06
C LYS A 212 -29.33 8.17 -27.05
N VAL A 213 -28.84 8.08 -25.81
CA VAL A 213 -29.21 9.02 -24.74
C VAL A 213 -28.29 10.24 -24.76
N ASP A 214 -26.98 10.05 -24.88
CA ASP A 214 -25.99 11.12 -24.94
C ASP A 214 -24.70 10.67 -25.62
N ILE A 215 -24.58 10.93 -26.93
CA ILE A 215 -23.40 10.62 -27.73
C ILE A 215 -22.08 11.18 -27.14
N ARG A 216 -22.14 12.34 -26.47
CA ARG A 216 -20.96 12.96 -25.84
C ARG A 216 -20.43 12.13 -24.67
N MET A 217 -21.28 11.33 -24.03
CA MET A 217 -20.84 10.40 -22.99
C MET A 217 -20.12 9.21 -23.60
N LYS A 218 -20.62 8.65 -24.71
CA LYS A 218 -19.91 7.61 -25.47
C LYS A 218 -18.51 8.08 -25.85
N GLU A 219 -18.40 9.24 -26.50
CA GLU A 219 -17.11 9.82 -26.91
C GLU A 219 -16.17 10.02 -25.70
N TYR A 220 -16.69 10.45 -24.56
CA TYR A 220 -15.90 10.62 -23.34
C TYR A 220 -15.38 9.28 -22.78
N LEU A 221 -16.21 8.23 -22.81
CA LEU A 221 -15.84 6.89 -22.34
C LEU A 221 -14.85 6.21 -23.29
N GLU A 222 -14.96 6.47 -24.58
CA GLU A 222 -14.01 6.03 -25.61
C GLU A 222 -12.64 6.69 -25.40
N LEU A 223 -12.62 8.01 -25.21
CA LEU A 223 -11.41 8.76 -24.88
C LEU A 223 -10.78 8.33 -23.53
N ALA A 224 -11.56 7.72 -22.64
CA ALA A 224 -11.03 7.16 -21.40
C ALA A 224 -10.24 5.86 -21.61
N GLY A 225 -10.37 5.21 -22.77
CA GLY A 225 -9.77 3.92 -23.11
C GLY A 225 -10.54 2.76 -22.50
N TYR A 226 -11.27 1.97 -23.29
CA TYR A 226 -12.09 0.87 -22.78
C TYR A 226 -11.27 -0.18 -22.02
N GLU A 227 -10.06 -0.44 -22.51
CA GLU A 227 -9.06 -1.31 -21.89
C GLU A 227 -8.60 -0.85 -20.50
N LYS A 228 -8.92 0.39 -20.13
CA LYS A 228 -8.59 0.94 -18.82
C LYS A 228 -9.71 0.79 -17.81
N TRP A 229 -10.94 0.42 -18.16
CA TRP A 229 -12.03 0.41 -17.17
C TRP A 229 -13.09 -0.66 -17.37
N ALA A 230 -13.24 -1.22 -18.57
CA ALA A 230 -14.25 -2.24 -18.82
C ALA A 230 -13.68 -3.64 -18.59
N ARG A 231 -14.46 -4.48 -17.88
CA ARG A 231 -14.07 -5.84 -17.50
C ARG A 231 -13.74 -6.72 -18.70
N LEU A 232 -14.49 -6.60 -19.79
CA LEU A 232 -14.28 -7.36 -21.03
C LEU A 232 -12.82 -7.30 -21.52
N TYR A 233 -12.13 -6.19 -21.28
CA TYR A 233 -10.75 -5.97 -21.71
C TYR A 233 -9.73 -6.19 -20.59
N ALA A 234 -10.16 -6.56 -19.39
CA ALA A 234 -9.26 -6.82 -18.28
C ALA A 234 -8.52 -8.15 -18.52
N PRO A 235 -7.19 -8.17 -18.43
CA PRO A 235 -6.40 -9.39 -18.66
C PRO A 235 -6.42 -10.37 -17.47
N VAL A 236 -7.14 -10.03 -16.38
CA VAL A 236 -7.22 -10.85 -15.17
C VAL A 236 -8.67 -11.11 -14.77
N VAL A 237 -8.88 -12.25 -14.13
CA VAL A 237 -10.17 -12.64 -13.57
C VAL A 237 -10.23 -12.20 -12.10
N PRO A 238 -11.31 -11.53 -11.65
CA PRO A 238 -11.45 -11.16 -10.25
C PRO A 238 -11.41 -12.37 -9.34
N SER A 239 -10.63 -12.27 -8.25
CA SER A 239 -10.47 -13.36 -7.30
C SER A 239 -11.79 -13.82 -6.67
N ALA A 240 -12.78 -12.94 -6.57
CA ALA A 240 -14.12 -13.28 -6.08
C ALA A 240 -14.86 -14.34 -6.91
N GLU A 241 -14.41 -14.65 -8.13
CA GLU A 241 -14.97 -15.74 -8.92
C GLU A 241 -14.56 -17.14 -8.43
N HIS A 242 -13.47 -17.23 -7.65
CA HIS A 242 -12.95 -18.51 -7.20
C HIS A 242 -12.49 -18.54 -5.75
N LEU A 243 -12.28 -17.38 -5.10
CA LEU A 243 -12.00 -17.26 -3.68
C LEU A 243 -13.31 -17.00 -2.92
N HIS A 244 -13.66 -17.93 -2.05
CA HIS A 244 -14.85 -17.85 -1.21
C HIS A 244 -14.45 -17.91 0.26
N MET A 245 -15.02 -17.03 1.07
CA MET A 245 -14.88 -17.10 2.51
C MET A 245 -15.97 -18.01 3.08
N VAL A 246 -15.56 -19.04 3.82
CA VAL A 246 -16.46 -19.95 4.54
C VAL A 246 -16.26 -19.71 6.03
N ASN A 247 -17.36 -19.65 6.77
CA ASN A 247 -17.37 -19.57 8.22
C ASN A 247 -17.78 -20.93 8.77
N ASP A 248 -16.96 -21.49 9.65
CA ASP A 248 -17.25 -22.70 10.42
C ASP A 248 -16.92 -22.44 11.90
N GLU A 249 -17.91 -22.60 12.77
CA GLU A 249 -17.82 -22.39 14.22
C GLU A 249 -17.13 -21.06 14.65
N GLY A 250 -17.33 -19.98 13.89
CA GLY A 250 -16.71 -18.68 14.16
C GLY A 250 -15.26 -18.54 13.68
N ARG A 251 -14.72 -19.57 13.01
CA ARG A 251 -13.46 -19.51 12.29
C ARG A 251 -13.74 -19.27 10.81
N HIS A 252 -12.95 -18.37 10.25
CA HIS A 252 -13.05 -17.99 8.85
C HIS A 252 -11.94 -18.60 8.05
N TYR A 253 -12.28 -19.00 6.84
CA TYR A 253 -11.31 -19.62 5.97
C TYR A 253 -11.58 -19.29 4.50
N THR A 254 -10.50 -19.15 3.74
CA THR A 254 -10.55 -18.89 2.31
C THR A 254 -10.47 -20.20 1.52
N VAL A 255 -11.49 -20.49 0.72
CA VAL A 255 -11.55 -21.55 -0.29
C VAL A 255 -11.13 -20.96 -1.62
N CYS A 256 -10.17 -21.60 -2.30
CA CYS A 256 -9.91 -21.39 -3.72
C CYS A 256 -10.50 -22.56 -4.53
N LEU A 257 -11.63 -22.32 -5.21
CA LEU A 257 -12.29 -23.31 -6.06
C LEU A 257 -11.47 -23.69 -7.29
N LEU A 258 -10.69 -22.75 -7.87
CA LEU A 258 -9.79 -23.02 -9.00
C LEU A 258 -8.72 -24.04 -8.63
N GLU A 259 -8.02 -23.77 -7.54
CA GLU A 259 -6.91 -24.60 -7.07
C GLU A 259 -7.37 -25.87 -6.36
N LYS A 260 -8.67 -25.97 -6.07
CA LYS A 260 -9.23 -26.97 -5.15
C LYS A 260 -8.39 -27.03 -3.89
N LYS A 261 -8.20 -25.87 -3.23
CA LYS A 261 -7.42 -25.73 -1.98
C LYS A 261 -8.12 -24.78 -1.02
N TYR A 262 -7.89 -24.97 0.27
CA TYR A 262 -8.31 -24.07 1.34
C TYR A 262 -7.09 -23.48 2.04
N SER A 263 -7.27 -22.53 2.95
CA SER A 263 -6.21 -22.02 3.83
C SER A 263 -5.51 -23.13 4.64
N CYS A 264 -6.21 -24.23 4.95
CA CYS A 264 -5.65 -25.44 5.55
C CYS A 264 -5.01 -26.43 4.54
N ARG A 265 -4.96 -26.06 3.25
CA ARG A 265 -4.45 -26.83 2.10
C ARG A 265 -5.17 -28.13 1.77
N ARG A 266 -6.42 -28.31 2.22
CA ARG A 266 -7.30 -29.43 1.84
C ARG A 266 -8.62 -28.90 1.30
N PHE A 267 -9.14 -29.51 0.25
CA PHE A 267 -10.38 -29.12 -0.41
C PHE A 267 -11.20 -30.37 -0.66
N GLN A 268 -12.49 -30.30 -0.37
CA GLN A 268 -13.43 -31.37 -0.70
C GLN A 268 -14.63 -30.75 -1.39
N VAL A 269 -14.79 -31.14 -2.65
CA VAL A 269 -16.09 -31.26 -3.29
C VAL A 269 -16.27 -32.77 -3.36
N ASP A 270 -17.39 -33.30 -2.84
CA ASP A 270 -17.81 -34.73 -2.76
C ASP A 270 -18.13 -35.28 -1.34
N GLU A 271 -18.67 -34.45 -0.44
CA GLU A 271 -19.49 -34.89 0.72
C GLU A 271 -18.93 -36.02 1.64
N LEU A 272 -17.80 -35.84 2.37
CA LEU A 272 -17.54 -36.42 3.71
C LEU A 272 -16.26 -35.90 4.40
N SER A 273 -16.24 -35.89 5.74
CA SER A 273 -15.66 -34.89 6.67
C SER A 273 -14.19 -34.48 6.55
N CYS A 274 -13.97 -33.17 6.31
CA CYS A 274 -13.01 -32.39 7.09
C CYS A 274 -13.65 -32.12 8.47
N PRO A 275 -12.94 -32.24 9.61
CA PRO A 275 -13.52 -32.06 10.95
C PRO A 275 -13.94 -30.61 11.29
N HIS A 276 -13.93 -29.70 10.32
CA HIS A 276 -14.34 -28.30 10.40
C HIS A 276 -15.35 -27.97 9.27
N ALA A 277 -16.23 -28.92 8.96
CA ALA A 277 -17.28 -28.82 7.96
C ALA A 277 -18.60 -29.26 8.59
#